data_AF-A0A961TJQ2-F1
#
_entry.id   AF-A0A961TJQ2-F1
#
_cell.length_a   1.000
_cell.length_b   1.000
_cell.length_c   1.000
_cell.angle_alpha   90.00
_cell.angle_beta   90.00
_cell.angle_gamma   90.00
#
_symmetry.space_group_name_H-M   'P 1'
#
loop_
_entity.id
_entity.type
_entity.pdbx_description
1 polymer ?
#
loop_
_entity_poly.entity_id
_entity_poly.type
_entity_poly.pdbx_seq_one_letter_code
_entity_poly.pdbx_strand_id
1 'polypeptide(L)'
;MLHDSPRAGTLGADLRALRKARGLTLAELATRLDRSVGWLSQVERDLSVPSVADLRRASVELDVPVATLSGPVPAPGDEAGYIVRAGARRPIGLGKEGLSEELLSPDLTDDFEMVHSTFAPGSRIDR
;
A
#
# COMPACT_ATOMS: atom_id res chain seq x y z
N MET A 1 -16.55 -15.76 -13.38
CA MET A 1 -15.70 -14.71 -13.96
C MET A 1 -14.31 -15.30 -14.10
N LEU A 2 -13.74 -15.29 -15.30
CA LEU A 2 -12.31 -15.55 -15.48
C LEU A 2 -11.62 -14.27 -15.01
N HIS A 3 -11.15 -14.24 -13.77
CA HIS A 3 -10.19 -13.23 -13.39
C HIS A 3 -8.95 -13.54 -14.22
N ASP A 4 -8.53 -12.59 -15.07
CA ASP A 4 -7.18 -12.59 -15.63
C ASP A 4 -6.22 -12.87 -14.46
N SER A 5 -5.19 -13.69 -14.67
CA SER A 5 -4.32 -14.13 -13.58
C SER A 5 -3.90 -12.89 -12.75
N PRO A 6 -4.32 -12.74 -11.48
CA PRO A 6 -3.99 -11.57 -10.68
C PRO A 6 -2.48 -11.38 -10.72
N ARG A 7 -2.07 -10.36 -11.46
CA ARG A 7 -0.70 -9.89 -11.39
C ARG A 7 -0.61 -9.22 -10.04
N ALA A 8 0.21 -9.76 -9.15
CA ALA A 8 0.53 -9.10 -7.90
C ALA A 8 0.81 -7.62 -8.19
N GLY A 9 0.03 -6.74 -7.56
CA GLY A 9 0.10 -5.31 -7.75
C GLY A 9 1.53 -4.81 -7.59
N THR A 10 1.88 -3.84 -8.43
CA THR A 10 3.20 -3.23 -8.40
C THR A 10 3.25 -2.14 -7.33
N LEU A 11 4.48 -1.74 -6.97
CA LEU A 11 4.70 -0.58 -6.10
C LEU A 11 3.97 0.67 -6.61
N GLY A 12 4.05 0.96 -7.91
CA GLY A 12 3.37 2.09 -8.51
C GLY A 12 1.86 2.02 -8.37
N ALA A 13 1.28 0.83 -8.55
CA ALA A 13 -0.15 0.61 -8.41
C ALA A 13 -0.62 0.76 -6.95
N ASP A 14 0.11 0.22 -5.98
CA ASP A 14 -0.15 0.39 -4.55
C ASP A 14 -0.06 1.87 -4.13
N LEU A 15 0.96 2.60 -4.61
CA LEU A 15 1.12 4.02 -4.34
C LEU A 15 -0.08 4.82 -4.88
N ARG A 16 -0.53 4.49 -6.09
CA ARG A 16 -1.70 5.11 -6.73
C ARG A 16 -2.98 4.82 -5.96
N ALA A 17 -3.17 3.58 -5.51
CA ALA A 17 -4.33 3.16 -4.72
C ALA A 17 -4.39 3.93 -3.40
N LEU A 18 -3.29 3.96 -2.65
CA LEU A 18 -3.18 4.71 -1.40
C LEU A 18 -3.43 6.21 -1.60
N ARG A 19 -2.84 6.81 -2.65
CA ARG A 19 -3.08 8.23 -2.96
C ARG A 19 -4.57 8.51 -3.16
N LYS A 20 -5.25 7.67 -3.95
CA LYS A 20 -6.69 7.80 -4.20
C LYS A 20 -7.51 7.59 -2.92
N ALA A 21 -7.16 6.59 -2.10
CA ALA A 21 -7.83 6.32 -0.83
C ALA A 21 -7.73 7.49 0.15
N ARG A 22 -6.63 8.25 0.10
CA ARG A 22 -6.45 9.50 0.87
C ARG A 22 -7.09 10.73 0.23
N GLY A 23 -7.81 10.57 -0.88
CA GLY A 23 -8.48 11.66 -1.58
C GLY A 23 -7.53 12.67 -2.24
N LEU A 24 -6.25 12.31 -2.41
CA LEU A 24 -5.25 13.22 -2.96
C LEU A 24 -5.21 13.14 -4.49
N THR A 25 -5.16 14.30 -5.12
CA THR A 25 -4.80 14.42 -6.53
C THR A 25 -3.32 14.10 -6.74
N LEU A 26 -2.96 13.77 -7.97
CA LEU A 26 -1.57 13.55 -8.36
C LEU A 26 -0.71 14.80 -8.09
N ALA A 27 -1.28 16.00 -8.31
CA ALA A 27 -0.58 17.26 -8.06
C ALA A 27 -0.30 17.49 -6.57
N GLU A 28 -1.29 17.26 -5.70
CA GLU A 28 -1.14 17.45 -4.26
C GLU A 28 -0.09 16.51 -3.66
N LEU A 29 -0.12 15.22 -4.00
CA LEU A 29 0.90 14.30 -3.49
C LEU A 29 2.29 14.67 -4.05
N ALA A 30 2.40 15.03 -5.33
CA ALA A 30 3.69 15.44 -5.90
C ALA A 30 4.27 16.67 -5.17
N THR A 31 3.44 17.67 -4.86
CA THR A 31 3.84 18.84 -4.07
C THR A 31 4.31 18.45 -2.67
N ARG A 32 3.57 17.59 -1.97
CA ARG A 32 3.95 17.11 -0.62
C ARG A 32 5.25 16.31 -0.62
N LEU A 33 5.53 15.57 -1.69
CA LEU A 33 6.76 14.81 -1.86
C LEU A 33 7.97 15.66 -2.32
N ASP A 34 7.76 16.95 -2.62
CA ASP A 34 8.76 17.81 -3.26
C ASP A 34 9.27 17.19 -4.58
N ARG A 35 8.32 16.79 -5.44
CA ARG A 35 8.57 16.14 -6.73
C ARG A 35 7.67 16.73 -7.82
N SER A 36 8.05 16.51 -9.08
CA SER A 36 7.21 16.91 -10.21
C SER A 36 6.02 15.96 -10.37
N VAL A 37 4.89 16.49 -10.84
CA VAL A 37 3.70 15.68 -11.18
C VAL A 37 4.04 14.62 -12.23
N GLY A 38 4.90 14.96 -13.20
CA GLY A 38 5.38 14.03 -14.21
C GLY A 38 6.16 12.85 -13.62
N TRP A 39 7.05 13.13 -12.66
CA TRP A 39 7.79 12.08 -11.96
C TRP A 39 6.84 11.16 -11.18
N LEU A 40 5.90 11.72 -10.41
CA LEU A 40 4.94 10.89 -9.66
C LEU A 40 4.04 10.07 -10.60
N SER A 41 3.64 10.63 -11.73
CA SER A 41 2.92 9.89 -12.78
C SER A 41 3.72 8.70 -13.32
N GLN A 42 5.03 8.86 -13.50
CA GLN A 42 5.90 7.77 -13.95
C GLN A 42 6.06 6.71 -12.87
N VAL A 43 6.22 7.10 -11.60
CA VAL A 43 6.30 6.17 -10.46
C VAL A 43 5.02 5.34 -10.34
N GLU A 44 3.83 5.96 -10.40
CA GLU A 44 2.54 5.26 -10.32
C GLU A 44 2.26 4.30 -11.50
N ARG A 45 3.10 4.34 -12.54
CA ARG A 45 3.06 3.45 -13.71
C ARG A 45 4.29 2.56 -13.82
N ASP A 46 5.12 2.51 -12.79
CA ASP A 46 6.37 1.74 -12.73
C ASP A 46 7.40 2.12 -13.82
N LEU A 47 7.31 3.34 -14.35
CA LEU A 47 8.25 3.88 -15.34
C LEU A 47 9.44 4.61 -14.69
N SER A 48 9.40 4.81 -13.37
CA SER A 48 10.47 5.44 -12.61
C SER A 48 10.53 4.81 -11.22
N VAL A 49 11.74 4.56 -10.75
CA VAL A 49 11.98 3.93 -9.44
C VAL A 49 12.19 5.03 -8.39
N PRO A 50 11.34 5.13 -7.36
CA PRO A 50 11.52 6.09 -6.29
C PRO A 50 12.72 5.70 -5.41
N SER A 51 13.41 6.70 -4.84
CA SER A 51 14.44 6.42 -3.84
C SER A 51 13.83 5.98 -2.51
N VAL A 52 14.63 5.35 -1.64
CA VAL A 52 14.20 5.03 -0.26
C VAL A 52 13.75 6.28 0.51
N ALA A 53 14.38 7.43 0.25
CA ALA A 53 13.98 8.70 0.85
C ALA A 53 12.60 9.18 0.35
N ASP A 54 12.27 8.92 -0.92
CA ASP A 54 10.95 9.24 -1.48
C ASP A 54 9.87 8.31 -0.91
N LEU A 55 10.17 7.00 -0.77
CA LEU A 55 9.25 6.05 -0.14
C LEU A 55 8.97 6.40 1.33
N ARG A 56 9.98 6.82 2.09
CA ARG A 56 9.80 7.30 3.46
C ARG A 56 8.95 8.57 3.55
N ARG A 57 9.10 9.50 2.60
CA ARG A 57 8.24 10.69 2.53
C ARG A 57 6.81 10.31 2.17
N ALA A 58 6.62 9.46 1.17
CA ALA A 58 5.31 8.94 0.79
C ALA A 58 4.63 8.19 1.93
N SER A 59 5.36 7.39 2.71
CA SER A 59 4.79 6.67 3.86
C SER A 59 4.27 7.63 4.93
N VAL A 60 4.94 8.77 5.15
CA VAL A 60 4.45 9.82 6.06
C VAL A 60 3.22 10.52 5.49
N GLU A 61 3.28 10.97 4.24
CA GLU A 61 2.17 11.70 3.60
C GLU A 61 0.89 10.87 3.43
N LEU A 62 1.06 9.56 3.24
CA LEU A 62 -0.03 8.59 3.08
C LEU A 62 -0.36 7.89 4.40
N ASP A 63 0.31 8.23 5.51
CA ASP A 63 0.06 7.72 6.86
C ASP A 63 -0.02 6.17 6.88
N VAL A 64 0.99 5.54 6.29
CA VAL A 64 1.19 4.09 6.25
C VAL A 64 2.63 3.72 6.62
N PRO A 65 2.90 2.48 7.08
CA PRO A 65 4.26 1.99 7.21
C PRO A 65 5.00 1.98 5.87
N VAL A 66 6.31 2.23 5.88
CA VAL A 66 7.13 2.12 4.64
C VAL A 66 7.10 0.70 4.06
N ALA A 67 6.90 -0.32 4.91
CA ALA A 67 6.73 -1.71 4.51
C ALA A 67 5.51 -1.93 3.59
N THR A 68 4.46 -1.12 3.73
CA THR A 68 3.30 -1.13 2.84
C THR A 68 3.69 -0.72 1.41
N LEU A 69 4.69 0.14 1.27
CA LEU A 69 5.25 0.58 -0.01
C LEU A 69 6.45 -0.27 -0.46
N SER A 70 6.57 -1.49 0.03
CA SER A 70 7.70 -2.39 -0.27
C SER A 70 7.30 -3.49 -1.24
N GLY A 71 6.85 -3.10 -2.44
CA GLY A 71 6.63 -3.99 -3.58
C GLY A 71 5.71 -5.21 -3.32
N PRO A 72 5.74 -6.21 -4.21
CA PRO A 72 4.90 -7.39 -4.13
C PRO A 72 5.16 -8.23 -2.87
N VAL A 73 4.11 -8.84 -2.34
CA VAL A 73 4.22 -9.81 -1.25
C VAL A 73 5.02 -11.03 -1.71
N PRO A 74 6.10 -11.42 -1.01
CA PRO A 74 6.84 -12.64 -1.33
C PRO A 74 5.93 -13.86 -1.19
N ALA A 75 5.82 -14.64 -2.26
CA ALA A 75 5.06 -15.88 -2.28
C ALA A 75 5.72 -16.90 -3.23
N PRO A 76 5.50 -18.22 -3.02
CA PRO A 76 5.82 -19.23 -4.02
C PRO A 76 5.21 -18.89 -5.39
N GLY A 77 5.83 -19.33 -6.48
CA GLY A 77 5.49 -18.87 -7.82
C GLY A 77 4.04 -19.13 -8.25
N ASP A 78 3.45 -20.22 -7.78
CA ASP A 78 2.04 -20.59 -8.00
C ASP A 78 1.07 -19.88 -7.03
N GLU A 79 1.57 -19.27 -5.95
CA GLU A 79 0.80 -18.53 -4.97
C GLU A 79 0.79 -17.00 -5.22
N ALA A 80 1.79 -16.50 -5.96
CA ALA A 80 2.00 -15.08 -6.19
C ALA A 80 0.77 -14.41 -6.82
N GLY A 81 0.23 -13.39 -6.14
CA GLY A 81 -1.00 -12.70 -6.57
C GLY A 81 -2.31 -13.38 -6.17
N TYR A 82 -2.27 -14.56 -5.53
CA TYR A 82 -3.49 -15.29 -5.13
C TYR A 82 -3.56 -15.56 -3.63
N ILE A 83 -2.44 -15.94 -3.03
CA ILE A 83 -2.40 -16.44 -1.65
C ILE A 83 -1.46 -15.56 -0.83
N VAL A 84 -1.99 -14.96 0.23
CA VAL A 84 -1.19 -14.27 1.26
C VAL A 84 -1.13 -15.15 2.50
N ARG A 85 0.06 -15.70 2.76
CA ARG A 85 0.32 -16.51 3.97
C ARG A 85 0.49 -15.58 5.18
N ALA A 86 0.18 -16.09 6.37
CA ALA A 86 0.19 -15.29 7.61
C ALA A 86 1.52 -14.54 7.85
N GLY A 87 2.66 -15.18 7.58
CA GLY A 87 3.99 -14.55 7.76
C GLY A 87 4.41 -13.57 6.66
N ALA A 88 3.60 -13.40 5.61
CA ALA A 88 3.89 -12.53 4.47
C ALA A 88 2.94 -11.32 4.38
N ARG A 89 1.99 -11.18 5.31
CA ARG A 89 1.02 -10.08 5.30
C ARG A 89 1.74 -8.75 5.47
N ARG A 90 1.36 -7.76 4.65
CA ARG A 90 1.90 -6.40 4.78
C ARG A 90 1.11 -5.64 5.84
N PRO A 91 1.75 -4.92 6.76
CA PRO A 91 1.03 -4.07 7.67
C PRO A 91 0.33 -2.94 6.90
N ILE A 92 -0.87 -2.59 7.33
CA ILE A 92 -1.64 -1.43 6.85
C ILE A 92 -1.87 -0.53 8.07
N GLY A 93 -1.63 0.77 7.92
CA GLY A 93 -1.77 1.72 9.03
C GLY A 93 -0.63 1.70 10.07
N LEU A 94 -0.61 2.73 10.93
CA LEU A 94 0.53 3.04 11.80
C LEU A 94 0.49 2.37 13.18
N GLY A 95 -0.45 1.47 13.45
CA GLY A 95 -0.47 0.78 14.75
C GLY A 95 -1.01 1.62 15.92
N LYS A 96 -1.83 2.65 15.65
CA LYS A 96 -2.29 3.61 16.66
C LYS A 96 -3.33 2.97 17.58
N GLU A 97 -3.37 3.38 18.85
CA GLU A 97 -4.44 3.03 19.82
C GLU A 97 -4.62 1.51 20.09
N GLY A 98 -3.55 0.73 19.91
CA GLY A 98 -3.55 -0.72 20.11
C GLY A 98 -4.21 -1.51 18.97
N LEU A 99 -4.52 -0.85 17.86
CA LEU A 99 -4.96 -1.49 16.62
C LEU A 99 -3.73 -1.84 15.77
N SER A 100 -3.59 -3.10 15.38
CA SER A 100 -2.67 -3.54 14.32
C SER A 100 -3.45 -4.06 13.14
N GLU A 101 -3.16 -3.59 11.93
CA GLU A 101 -3.84 -4.03 10.72
C GLU A 101 -2.85 -4.60 9.71
N GLU A 102 -3.28 -5.65 9.01
CA GLU A 102 -2.47 -6.35 8.04
C GLU A 102 -3.31 -6.71 6.81
N LEU A 103 -2.75 -6.59 5.62
CA LEU A 103 -3.43 -6.92 4.38
C LEU A 103 -3.50 -8.44 4.19
N LEU A 104 -4.71 -8.95 4.02
CA LEU A 104 -4.97 -10.34 3.59
C LEU A 104 -5.06 -10.46 2.07
N SER A 105 -5.34 -9.37 1.37
CA SER A 105 -5.23 -9.28 -0.08
C SER A 105 -3.77 -9.19 -0.53
N PRO A 106 -3.44 -9.66 -1.75
CA PRO A 106 -2.09 -9.54 -2.30
C PRO A 106 -1.63 -8.08 -2.43
N ASP A 107 -2.55 -7.20 -2.82
CA ASP A 107 -2.32 -5.77 -3.07
C ASP A 107 -3.56 -4.91 -2.83
N LEU A 108 -3.44 -3.61 -3.10
CA LEU A 108 -4.48 -2.60 -2.88
C LEU A 108 -5.19 -2.17 -4.16
N THR A 109 -5.16 -3.00 -5.21
CA THR A 109 -5.53 -2.58 -6.57
C THR A 109 -6.81 -3.20 -7.11
N ASP A 110 -7.41 -4.13 -6.36
CA ASP A 110 -8.64 -4.82 -6.72
C ASP A 110 -9.90 -3.98 -6.42
N ASP A 111 -11.08 -4.50 -6.78
CA ASP A 111 -12.35 -3.84 -6.45
C ASP A 111 -12.71 -3.93 -4.96
N PHE A 112 -12.04 -4.84 -4.22
CA PHE A 112 -12.23 -5.06 -2.80
C PHE A 112 -10.99 -5.70 -2.16
N GLU A 113 -10.56 -5.12 -1.04
CA GLU A 113 -9.44 -5.63 -0.25
C GLU A 113 -9.89 -6.16 1.12
N MET A 114 -9.25 -7.24 1.56
CA MET A 114 -9.40 -7.77 2.91
C MET A 114 -8.25 -7.35 3.80
N VAL A 115 -8.60 -6.86 4.99
CA VAL A 115 -7.66 -6.48 6.05
C VAL A 115 -7.98 -7.27 7.32
N HIS A 116 -6.94 -7.74 7.99
CA HIS A 116 -7.00 -8.36 9.31
C HIS A 116 -6.63 -7.32 10.37
N SER A 117 -7.63 -6.88 11.12
CA SER A 117 -7.47 -5.91 12.20
C SER A 117 -7.48 -6.63 13.55
N THR A 118 -6.43 -6.47 14.34
CA THR A 118 -6.32 -6.98 15.71
C THR A 118 -6.31 -5.81 16.68
N PHE A 119 -7.14 -5.88 17.72
CA PHE A 119 -7.28 -4.86 18.74
C PHE A 119 -6.72 -5.38 20.06
N ALA A 120 -5.75 -4.67 20.64
CA ALA A 120 -5.26 -4.97 21.96
C ALA A 120 -6.38 -4.79 23.01
N PRO A 121 -6.32 -5.52 24.14
CA PRO A 121 -7.29 -5.33 25.21
C PRO A 121 -7.39 -3.86 25.64
N GLY A 122 -8.61 -3.31 25.59
CA GLY A 122 -8.88 -1.92 25.99
C GLY A 122 -8.65 -0.86 24.91
N SER A 123 -8.35 -1.26 23.66
CA SER A 123 -8.32 -0.35 22.51
C SER A 123 -9.63 0.40 22.31
N ARG A 124 -9.52 1.69 21.95
CA ARG A 124 -10.64 2.62 21.74
C ARG A 124 -10.23 3.60 20.65
N ILE A 125 -11.19 4.02 19.84
CA ILE A 125 -11.03 5.15 18.93
C ILE A 125 -11.44 6.40 19.70
N ASP A 126 -10.50 7.31 19.95
CA ASP A 126 -10.85 8.61 20.52
C ASP A 126 -11.53 9.45 19.41
N ARG A 127 -12.77 9.90 19.69
CA ARG A 127 -13.59 10.70 18.76
C ARG A 127 -13.21 12.17 18.78
#